data_AF-A0A7L3Z7M3-F1
#
_entry.id   AF-A0A7L3Z7M3-F1
#
_cell.length_a   1.000
_cell.length_b   1.000
_cell.length_c   1.000
_cell.angle_alpha   90.00
_cell.angle_beta   90.00
_cell.angle_gamma   90.00
#
_symmetry.space_group_name_H-M   'P 1'
#
loop_
_entity.id
_entity.type
_entity.pdbx_description
1 polymer ?
#
loop_
_entity_poly.entity_id
_entity_poly.type
_entity_poly.pdbx_seq_one_letter_code
_entity_poly.pdbx_strand_id
1 'polypeptide(L)'
;RHCLSQRDCLCARGCYWKDLTRLGRDLAKMVALDHTIQGFPAQAANWIPVPRWWGDPRDEELLCLTPLLGQLGRVVSTRGAGDGEGT
;
A
#
# COMPACT_ATOMS: atom_id res chain seq x y z
N ARG A 1 9.43 13.20 2.43
CA ARG A 1 8.07 12.95 2.98
C ARG A 1 7.07 13.46 1.95
N HIS A 2 6.23 12.60 1.37
CA HIS A 2 5.21 13.01 0.39
C HIS A 2 3.83 12.95 1.05
N CYS A 3 2.99 13.96 0.84
CA CYS A 3 1.60 13.98 1.27
C CYS A 3 0.74 14.19 0.04
N LEU A 4 -0.18 13.26 -0.19
CA LEU A 4 -1.15 13.33 -1.27
C LEU A 4 -2.54 13.54 -0.68
N SER A 5 -3.38 14.24 -1.42
CA SER A 5 -4.73 14.61 -1.05
C SER A 5 -5.72 14.08 -2.07
N GLN A 6 -7.01 14.34 -1.84
CA GLN A 6 -8.07 14.02 -2.80
C GLN A 6 -7.85 14.63 -4.19
N ARG A 7 -7.10 15.75 -4.30
CA ARG A 7 -6.77 16.39 -5.58
C ARG A 7 -5.83 15.54 -6.45
N ASP A 8 -5.10 14.63 -5.84
CA ASP A 8 -4.15 13.74 -6.51
C ASP A 8 -4.81 12.42 -6.96
N CYS A 9 -6.03 12.14 -6.46
CA CYS A 9 -6.81 10.99 -6.86
C CYS A 9 -7.36 11.13 -8.29
N LEU A 10 -7.58 9.99 -8.94
CA LEU A 10 -8.37 9.91 -10.15
C LEU A 10 -9.85 10.02 -9.77
N CYS A 11 -10.51 11.10 -10.20
CA CYS A 11 -11.95 11.27 -9.99
C CYS A 11 -12.71 10.65 -11.16
N ALA A 12 -13.45 9.56 -10.91
CA ALA A 12 -14.25 8.88 -11.91
C ALA A 12 -15.59 8.43 -11.30
N ARG A 13 -16.70 8.73 -11.98
CA ARG A 13 -18.06 8.34 -11.56
C ARG A 13 -18.42 8.77 -10.12
N GLY A 14 -17.93 9.94 -9.69
CA GLY A 14 -18.16 10.46 -8.33
C GLY A 14 -17.30 9.80 -7.23
N CYS A 15 -16.39 8.89 -7.61
CA CYS A 15 -15.46 8.24 -6.70
C CYS A 15 -14.04 8.79 -6.86
N TYR A 16 -13.27 8.75 -5.78
CA TYR A 16 -11.85 9.11 -5.77
C TYR A 16 -10.99 7.85 -5.69
N TRP A 17 -10.37 7.48 -6.80
CA TRP A 17 -9.50 6.33 -6.89
C TRP A 17 -8.05 6.72 -6.66
N LYS A 18 -7.39 5.94 -5.82
CA LYS A 18 -5.98 6.05 -5.44
C LYS A 18 -5.16 5.20 -6.41
N ASP A 19 -4.98 5.70 -7.62
CA ASP A 19 -4.23 5.00 -8.65
C ASP A 19 -2.72 5.00 -8.33
N LEU A 20 -2.23 3.85 -7.86
CA LEU A 20 -0.83 3.68 -7.44
C LEU A 20 0.16 3.84 -8.59
N THR A 21 -0.26 3.66 -9.86
CA THR A 21 0.62 3.82 -11.02
C THR A 21 1.15 5.25 -11.16
N ARG A 22 0.38 6.24 -10.67
CA ARG A 22 0.74 7.66 -10.72
C ARG A 22 1.85 8.05 -9.74
N LEU A 23 2.26 7.14 -8.85
CA LEU A 23 3.31 7.38 -7.86
C LEU A 23 4.73 7.21 -8.43
N GLY A 24 4.88 6.69 -9.66
CA GLY A 24 6.17 6.48 -10.30
C GLY A 24 7.07 5.46 -9.56
N ARG A 25 6.45 4.48 -8.90
CA ARG A 25 7.12 3.43 -8.13
C ARG A 25 6.72 2.06 -8.67
N ASP A 26 7.59 1.07 -8.48
CA ASP A 26 7.31 -0.32 -8.83
C ASP A 26 6.12 -0.86 -8.01
N LEU A 27 5.03 -1.25 -8.69
CA LEU A 27 3.84 -1.82 -8.06
C LEU A 27 4.18 -3.08 -7.26
N ALA A 28 5.18 -3.86 -7.67
CA ALA A 28 5.59 -5.06 -6.94
C ALA A 28 6.22 -4.75 -5.58
N LYS A 29 6.55 -3.47 -5.32
CA LYS A 29 7.17 -2.98 -4.09
C LYS A 29 6.26 -2.03 -3.31
N MET A 30 4.98 -1.95 -3.68
CA MET A 30 4.00 -1.06 -3.06
C MET A 30 2.89 -1.84 -2.38
N VAL A 31 2.47 -1.34 -1.23
CA VAL A 31 1.28 -1.79 -0.52
C VAL A 31 0.46 -0.56 -0.10
N ALA A 32 -0.85 -0.72 -0.09
CA ALA A 32 -1.81 0.29 0.33
C ALA A 32 -2.60 -0.23 1.53
N LEU A 33 -2.64 0.56 2.60
CA LEU A 33 -3.45 0.29 3.79
C LEU A 33 -4.69 1.17 3.75
N ASP A 34 -5.87 0.55 3.73
CA ASP A 34 -7.14 1.27 3.73
C ASP A 34 -8.28 0.41 4.27
N HIS A 35 -9.32 1.06 4.74
CA HIS A 35 -10.56 0.45 5.19
C HIS A 35 -11.54 0.12 4.06
N THR A 36 -11.33 0.63 2.85
CA THR A 36 -12.16 0.28 1.68
C THR A 36 -11.34 -0.08 0.45
N ILE A 37 -11.70 -1.20 -0.18
CA ILE A 37 -11.12 -1.62 -1.47
C ILE A 37 -11.51 -0.69 -2.62
N GLN A 38 -12.60 0.07 -2.47
CA GLN A 38 -13.14 0.97 -3.50
C GLN A 38 -12.13 2.06 -3.93
N GLY A 39 -11.14 2.36 -3.09
CA GLY A 39 -10.03 3.26 -3.44
C GLY A 39 -9.06 2.68 -4.48
N PHE A 40 -9.00 1.36 -4.68
CA PHE A 40 -7.95 0.68 -5.46
C PHE A 40 -8.51 -0.29 -6.51
N PRO A 41 -9.46 0.12 -7.38
CA PRO A 41 -10.16 -0.80 -8.28
C PRO A 41 -9.23 -1.55 -9.25
N ALA A 42 -8.12 -0.94 -9.67
CA ALA A 42 -7.15 -1.53 -10.57
C ALA A 42 -5.94 -2.18 -9.87
N GLN A 43 -5.80 -1.99 -8.55
CA GLN A 43 -4.64 -2.44 -7.77
C GLN A 43 -5.07 -3.17 -6.48
N ALA A 44 -6.14 -3.96 -6.53
CA ALA A 44 -6.66 -4.71 -5.39
C ALA A 44 -5.61 -5.66 -4.76
N ALA A 45 -4.69 -6.21 -5.56
CA ALA A 45 -3.60 -7.06 -5.08
C ALA A 45 -2.58 -6.34 -4.20
N ASN A 46 -2.49 -5.01 -4.31
CA ASN A 46 -1.62 -4.17 -3.48
C ASN A 46 -2.31 -3.70 -2.19
N TRP A 47 -3.61 -3.96 -2.03
CA TRP A 47 -4.38 -3.47 -0.89
C TRP A 47 -4.38 -4.49 0.25
N ILE A 48 -4.06 -4.01 1.45
CA ILE A 48 -4.21 -4.74 2.69
C ILE A 48 -5.34 -4.07 3.48
N PRO A 49 -6.42 -4.80 3.82
CA PRO A 49 -7.53 -4.25 4.59
C PRO A 49 -7.08 -3.87 5.99
N VAL A 50 -7.46 -2.67 6.42
CA VAL A 50 -7.35 -2.24 7.82
C VAL A 50 -8.74 -1.84 8.29
N PRO A 51 -9.27 -2.40 9.38
CA PRO A 51 -10.58 -2.00 9.90
C PRO A 51 -10.66 -0.49 10.14
N ARG A 52 -11.84 0.09 9.91
CA ARG A 52 -12.08 1.47 10.29
C ARG A 52 -11.99 1.57 11.81
N TRP A 53 -11.20 2.52 12.30
CA TRP A 53 -11.17 2.84 13.73
C TRP A 53 -12.44 3.58 14.15
N TRP A 54 -13.06 3.12 15.23
CA TRP A 54 -14.29 3.68 15.78
C TRP A 54 -14.10 4.39 17.12
N GLY A 55 -12.86 4.59 17.57
CA GLY A 55 -12.56 5.28 18.83
C GLY A 55 -12.24 4.37 20.01
N ASP A 56 -12.17 3.03 19.85
CA ASP A 56 -11.77 2.14 20.96
C ASP A 56 -10.29 2.42 21.30
N PRO A 57 -9.97 2.81 22.55
CA PRO A 57 -8.59 3.03 22.98
C PRO A 57 -7.79 1.74 23.10
N ARG A 58 -8.43 0.57 23.02
CA ARG A 58 -7.80 -0.76 23.03
C ARG A 58 -7.65 -1.34 21.61
N ASP A 59 -7.95 -0.57 20.57
CA ASP A 59 -7.72 -0.99 19.20
C ASP A 59 -6.21 -1.17 18.95
N GLU A 60 -5.83 -2.37 18.53
CA GLU A 60 -4.45 -2.75 18.23
C GLU A 60 -4.26 -3.18 16.77
N GLU A 61 -5.21 -2.90 15.87
CA GLU A 61 -5.19 -3.42 14.49
C GLU A 61 -3.92 -3.01 13.73
N LEU A 62 -3.49 -1.76 13.88
CA LEU A 62 -2.23 -1.29 13.27
C LEU A 62 -0.99 -1.96 13.89
N LEU A 63 -1.02 -2.27 15.18
CA LEU A 63 0.08 -2.97 15.85
C LEU A 63 0.18 -4.41 15.33
N CYS A 64 -0.96 -5.09 15.20
CA CYS A 64 -1.09 -6.43 14.62
C CYS A 64 -0.55 -6.54 13.19
N LEU A 65 -0.60 -5.46 12.40
CA LEU A 65 -0.06 -5.42 11.03
C LEU A 65 1.47 -5.28 10.97
N THR A 66 2.11 -4.84 12.05
CA THR A 66 3.56 -4.54 12.07
C THR A 66 4.42 -5.75 11.66
N PRO A 67 4.20 -6.99 12.15
CA PRO A 67 4.97 -8.15 11.74
C PRO A 67 4.85 -8.45 10.24
N LEU A 68 3.64 -8.37 9.68
CA LEU A 68 3.38 -8.60 8.26
C LEU A 68 4.12 -7.58 7.39
N LEU A 69 4.03 -6.28 7.72
CA LEU A 69 4.72 -5.22 6.99
C LEU A 69 6.25 -5.39 7.07
N GLY A 70 6.76 -5.82 8.23
CA GLY A 70 8.17 -6.14 8.40
C GLY A 70 8.64 -7.30 7.51
N GLN A 71 7.83 -8.35 7.36
CA GLN A 71 8.13 -9.46 6.45
C GLN A 71 8.14 -9.01 4.98
N LEU A 72 7.13 -8.24 4.55
CA LEU A 72 7.04 -7.71 3.19
C LEU A 72 8.24 -6.82 2.84
N GLY A 73 8.68 -5.98 3.77
CA GLY A 73 9.86 -5.13 3.59
C GLY A 73 11.16 -5.93 3.36
N ARG A 74 11.29 -7.11 3.97
CA ARG A 74 12.45 -7.99 3.76
C ARG A 74 12.42 -8.68 2.40
N VAL A 75 11.27 -9.21 1.99
CA VAL A 75 11.11 -9.91 0.70
C VAL A 75 11.37 -8.98 -0.49
N VAL A 76 10.97 -7.72 -0.39
CA VAL A 76 11.24 -6.72 -1.42
C VAL A 76 12.74 -6.40 -1.53
N SER A 77 13.49 -6.48 -0.42
CA SER A 77 14.92 -6.17 -0.40
C SER A 77 15.80 -7.25 -1.03
N THR A 78 15.39 -8.52 -1.02
CA THR A 78 16.21 -9.64 -1.53
C THR A 78 16.26 -9.74 -3.05
N ARG A 79 15.36 -9.06 -3.77
CA ARG A 79 15.37 -9.00 -5.25
C ARG A 79 16.37 -8.00 -5.85
N GLY A 80 17.18 -7.33 -5.02
CA GLY A 80 18.23 -6.40 -5.46
C GLY A 80 19.66 -6.89 -5.22
N ALA A 81 19.85 -8.11 -4.70
CA ALA A 81 21.15 -8.67 -4.37
C ALA A 81 21.37 -9.97 -5.14
N GLY A 82 21.64 -9.87 -6.44
CA GLY A 82 21.98 -11.04 -7.25
C GLY A 82 21.69 -10.84 -8.73
N ASP A 83 22.41 -9.92 -9.37
CA ASP A 83 22.72 -9.96 -10.80
C ASP A 83 24.10 -9.31 -10.95
N GLY A 84 25.08 -10.02 -10.42
CA GLY A 84 26.49 -9.69 -10.44
C GLY A 84 27.30 -10.97 -10.47
N GLU A 85 26.99 -11.85 -11.42
CA GLU A 85 27.91 -12.91 -11.84
C GLU A 85 28.52 -12.46 -13.16
N GLY A 86 29.81 -12.15 -13.11
CA GLY A 86 30.64 -11.93 -14.28
C GLY A 86 31.26 -13.23 -14.74
N THR A 87 31.14 -13.53 -16.03
CA THR A 87 32.20 -13.90 -17.00
C THR A 87 31.57 -14.01 -18.37
#